data_AF-A0AAU9WKX4-F1
#
_entry.id   AF-A0AAU9WKX4-F1
#
_cell.length_a   1.000
_cell.length_b   1.000
_cell.length_c   1.000
_cell.angle_alpha   90.00
_cell.angle_beta   90.00
_cell.angle_gamma   90.00
#
_symmetry.space_group_name_H-M   'P 1'
#
loop_
_entity.id
_entity.type
_entity.pdbx_description
1 polymer ?
#
loop_
_entity_poly.entity_id
_entity_poly.type
_entity_poly.pdbx_seq_one_letter_code
_entity_poly.pdbx_strand_id
1 'polypeptide(L)' 'MFLPSQYKATDFVVPGKGKVEMIYTPADSGEPVKYVVHEFSDGGVAMGMFNTDESIKNFAHSSFQYALEKEYPLYMR' A
#
# COMPACT_ATOMS: atom_id res chain seq x y z
N MET A 1 11.30 5.32 -13.01
CA MET A 1 11.14 4.53 -11.78
C MET A 1 9.65 4.35 -11.53
N PHE A 2 9.10 3.22 -11.97
CA PHE A 2 7.65 2.99 -11.96
C PHE A 2 7.31 2.10 -10.76
N LEU A 3 6.41 2.56 -9.89
CA LEU A 3 5.88 1.80 -8.75
C LEU A 3 4.49 1.24 -9.13
N PRO A 4 4.41 0.05 -9.77
CA PRO A 4 3.14 -0.52 -10.23
C PRO A 4 2.15 -0.85 -9.09
N SER A 5 2.62 -0.91 -7.84
CA SER A 5 1.82 -1.20 -6.66
C SER A 5 0.86 -0.06 -6.27
N GLN A 6 1.24 1.20 -6.49
CA GLN A 6 0.37 2.34 -6.15
C GLN A 6 -0.83 2.49 -7.10
N TYR A 7 -0.76 1.96 -8.33
CA TYR A 7 -1.87 2.06 -9.31
C TYR A 7 -3.00 1.05 -9.08
N LYS A 8 -2.80 0.06 -8.20
CA LYS A 8 -3.86 -0.86 -7.76
C LYS A 8 -4.45 -0.45 -6.42
N ALA A 9 -4.33 0.82 -6.06
CA ALA A 9 -5.07 1.36 -4.93
C ALA A 9 -6.57 1.30 -5.25
N THR A 10 -7.36 0.87 -4.27
CA THR A 10 -8.82 0.90 -4.36
C THR A 10 -9.30 1.93 -3.35
N ASP A 11 -10.08 2.90 -3.81
CA ASP A 11 -10.73 3.88 -2.98
C ASP A 11 -12.25 3.86 -3.18
N PHE A 12 -12.96 4.35 -2.16
CA PHE A 12 -14.41 4.54 -2.22
C PHE A 12 -14.86 5.63 -1.25
N VAL A 13 -16.01 6.22 -1.56
CA VAL A 13 -16.67 7.21 -0.71
C VAL A 13 -17.40 6.49 0.43
N VAL A 14 -17.12 6.89 1.66
CA VAL A 14 -17.87 6.50 2.85
C VAL A 14 -19.06 7.46 2.98
N PRO A 15 -20.32 6.97 2.89
CA PRO A 15 -21.48 7.85 2.77
C PRO A 15 -21.91 8.53 4.07
N GLY A 16 -21.39 8.10 5.23
CA GLY A 16 -21.77 8.61 6.53
C GLY A 16 -21.15 7.81 7.67
N LYS A 17 -21.69 8.00 8.89
CA LYS A 17 -21.19 7.33 10.10
C LYS A 17 -21.10 5.80 9.93
N GLY A 18 -19.94 5.23 10.25
CA GLY A 18 -19.71 3.80 10.10
C GLY A 18 -18.28 3.38 10.47
N LYS A 19 -18.00 2.09 10.38
CA LYS A 19 -16.66 1.53 10.61
C LYS A 19 -16.11 0.96 9.33
N VAL A 20 -14.87 1.30 9.00
CA VAL A 20 -14.11 0.70 7.90
C VAL A 20 -13.07 -0.25 8.48
N GLU A 21 -13.07 -1.49 8.00
CA GLU A 21 -12.15 -2.55 8.42
C GLU A 21 -11.39 -3.11 7.22
N MET A 22 -10.15 -3.51 7.46
CA MET A 22 -9.32 -4.26 6.53
C MET A 22 -9.24 -5.70 7.00
N ILE A 23 -9.57 -6.64 6.11
CA ILE A 23 -9.60 -8.07 6.42
C ILE A 23 -8.60 -8.79 5.52
N TYR A 24 -7.68 -9.53 6.13
CA TYR A 24 -6.79 -10.45 5.45
C TYR A 24 -7.24 -11.89 5.69
N THR A 25 -7.53 -12.62 4.61
CA THR A 25 -7.97 -14.03 4.68
C THR A 25 -6.85 -14.92 4.11
N PRO A 26 -6.18 -15.74 4.94
CA PRO A 26 -5.17 -16.68 4.46
C PRO A 26 -5.78 -17.75 3.55
N ALA A 27 -5.06 -18.16 2.51
CA ALA A 27 -5.52 -19.20 1.58
C ALA A 27 -5.34 -20.62 2.17
N ASP A 28 -4.25 -20.87 2.89
CA ASP A 28 -3.77 -22.21 3.22
C ASP A 28 -4.08 -22.65 4.66
N SER A 29 -5.22 -22.21 5.19
CA SER A 29 -5.68 -22.33 6.59
C SER A 29 -5.19 -21.22 7.53
N GLY A 30 -6.11 -20.75 8.37
CA GLY A 30 -5.92 -19.65 9.32
C GLY A 30 -7.19 -18.80 9.46
N GLU A 31 -7.42 -18.26 10.65
CA GLU A 31 -8.54 -17.33 10.88
C GLU A 31 -8.29 -15.99 10.16
N PRO A 32 -9.32 -15.36 9.56
CA PRO A 32 -9.17 -14.03 8.99
C PRO A 32 -8.69 -13.01 10.03
N VAL A 33 -7.68 -12.23 9.65
CA VAL A 33 -7.17 -11.15 10.50
C VAL A 33 -7.92 -9.88 10.16
N LYS A 34 -8.49 -9.21 11.17
CA LYS A 34 -9.23 -7.96 11.00
C LYS A 34 -8.51 -6.80 11.66
N TYR A 35 -8.41 -5.70 10.94
CA TYR A 35 -7.86 -4.44 11.43
C TYR A 35 -8.90 -3.35 11.25
N VAL A 36 -9.22 -2.63 12.32
CA VAL A 36 -10.05 -1.43 12.21
C VAL A 36 -9.17 -0.33 11.60
N VAL A 37 -9.58 0.16 10.43
CA VAL A 37 -8.88 1.27 9.76
C VAL A 37 -9.32 2.58 10.39
N HIS A 38 -10.63 2.79 10.50
CA HIS A 38 -11.19 3.99 11.12
C HIS A 38 -12.68 3.82 11.47
N GLU A 39 -13.14 4.58 12.45
CA GLU A 39 -14.54 4.82 12.77
C GLU A 39 -14.92 6.23 12.34
N PHE A 40 -15.71 6.31 11.27
CA PHE A 40 -16.21 7.54 10.70
C PHE A 40 -17.39 8.07 11.52
N SER A 41 -17.32 9.34 11.91
CA SER A 41 -18.44 10.06 12.55
C SER A 41 -19.37 10.73 11.53
N ASP A 42 -18.89 10.98 10.31
CA ASP A 42 -19.60 11.53 9.16
C ASP A 42 -18.98 10.98 7.85
N GLY A 43 -19.45 11.41 6.68
CA GLY A 43 -18.94 10.98 5.38
C GLY A 43 -17.44 11.25 5.16
N GLY A 44 -16.83 10.52 4.23
CA GLY A 44 -15.41 10.63 3.94
C GLY A 44 -14.97 9.76 2.77
N VAL A 45 -13.67 9.48 2.69
CA VAL A 45 -13.08 8.57 1.68
C VAL A 45 -12.17 7.58 2.40
N ALA A 46 -12.25 6.32 1.99
CA ALA A 46 -11.33 5.28 2.43
C ALA A 46 -10.52 4.78 1.23
N MET A 47 -9.21 4.58 1.42
CA MET A 47 -8.30 4.10 0.38
C MET A 47 -7.43 2.97 0.94
N GLY A 48 -7.38 1.86 0.21
CA GLY A 48 -6.48 0.74 0.47
C GLY A 48 -5.32 0.75 -0.53
N MET A 49 -4.09 0.69 -0.02
CA MET A 49 -2.87 0.55 -0.81
C MET A 49 -2.08 -0.67 -0.32
N PHE A 50 -1.36 -1.33 -1.21
CA PHE A 50 -0.48 -2.43 -0.86
C PHE A 50 0.82 -2.36 -1.66
N ASN A 51 1.88 -2.95 -1.12
CA ASN A 51 3.12 -3.24 -1.85
C ASN A 51 3.43 -4.72 -1.68
N THR A 52 3.97 -5.34 -2.72
CA THR A 52 4.53 -6.69 -2.62
C THR A 52 6.04 -6.60 -2.37
N ASP A 53 6.62 -7.62 -1.75
CA ASP A 53 8.07 -7.74 -1.58
C ASP A 53 8.82 -7.59 -2.91
N GLU A 54 8.27 -8.15 -3.98
CA GLU A 54 8.81 -8.01 -5.34
C GLU A 54 8.83 -6.55 -5.78
N SER A 55 7.71 -5.81 -5.61
CA SER A 55 7.65 -4.40 -5.98
C SER A 55 8.64 -3.55 -5.18
N ILE A 56 8.84 -3.85 -3.90
CA ILE A 56 9.79 -3.15 -3.03
C ILE A 56 11.23 -3.43 -3.48
N LYS A 57 11.57 -4.69 -3.75
CA LYS A 57 12.90 -5.09 -4.23
C LYS A 57 13.22 -4.48 -5.59
N ASN A 58 12.27 -4.53 -6.52
CA ASN A 58 12.43 -3.96 -7.85
C ASN A 58 12.59 -2.44 -7.79
N PHE A 59 11.81 -1.76 -6.93
CA PHE A 59 11.98 -0.34 -6.67
C PHE A 59 13.40 -0.05 -6.19
N ALA A 60 13.85 -0.68 -5.11
CA ALA A 60 15.18 -0.48 -4.56
C ALA A 60 16.28 -0.75 -5.62
N HIS A 61 16.19 -1.87 -6.34
CA HIS A 61 17.15 -2.22 -7.39
C HIS A 61 17.22 -1.17 -8.50
N SER A 62 16.07 -0.71 -9.01
CA SER A 62 16.02 0.34 -10.03
C SER A 62 16.58 1.67 -9.53
N SER A 63 16.40 1.99 -8.25
CA SER A 63 16.96 3.19 -7.60
C SER A 63 18.48 3.15 -7.58
N PHE A 64 19.04 2.01 -7.18
CA PHE A 64 20.49 1.82 -7.13
C PHE A 64 21.10 1.86 -8.53
N GLN A 65 20.48 1.18 -9.51
CA GLN A 65 20.96 1.20 -10.90
C GLN A 65 20.97 2.62 -11.49
N TYR A 66 19.88 3.37 -11.28
CA TYR A 66 19.79 4.76 -11.76
C TYR A 66 20.84 5.66 -11.09
N ALA A 67 21.04 5.54 -9.78
CA ALA A 67 22.05 6.32 -9.07
C ALA A 67 23.47 6.01 -9.54
N LEU A 68 23.78 4.72 -9.77
CA LEU A 68 25.07 4.29 -10.33
C LEU A 68 25.28 4.84 -11.75
N GLU A 69 24.27 4.79 -12.62
CA GLU A 69 24.35 5.34 -13.98
C GLU A 69 24.60 6.85 -13.99
N LYS A 70 24.05 7.58 -13.02
CA LYS A 70 24.21 9.04 -12.91
C LYS A 70 25.39 9.48 -12.05
N GLU A 71 26.17 8.55 -11.49
CA GLU A 71 27.20 8.81 -10.47
C GLU A 71 26.68 9.69 -9.31
N TYR A 72 25.41 9.53 -8.96
CA TYR A 72 24.77 10.32 -7.92
C TYR A 72 24.79 9.59 -6.58
N PRO A 73 25.06 10.30 -5.48
CA PRO A 73 24.91 9.71 -4.16
C PRO A 73 23.43 9.43 -3.88
N LEU A 74 23.12 8.18 -3.52
CA LEU A 74 21.77 7.77 -3.15
C LEU A 74 21.62 7.85 -1.63
N TYR A 75 20.61 8.59 -1.17
CA TYR A 75 20.26 8.72 0.24
C TYR A 75 18.85 8.21 0.47
N MET A 76 18.67 7.36 1.49
CA MET A 76 17.37 7.04 2.08
C MET A 76 17.31 7.81 3.40
N ARG A 77 16.37 8.74 3.52
CA ARG A 77 16.08 9.43 4.78
C ARG A 77 14.87 8.81 5.44
#